data_AF-A0AAV2BL15-F1
#
_entry.id   AF-A0AAV2BL15-F1
#
_cell.length_a   1.000
_cell.length_b   1.000
_cell.length_c   1.000
_cell.angle_alpha   90.00
_cell.angle_beta   90.00
_cell.angle_gamma   90.00
#
_symmetry.space_group_name_H-M   'P 1'
#
loop_
_entity.id
_entity.type
_entity.pdbx_description
1 polymer ?
#
loop_
_entity_poly.entity_id
_entity_poly.type
_entity_poly.pdbx_seq_one_letter_code
_entity_poly.pdbx_strand_id
1 'polypeptide(L)'
;MKFLILFAVVASFGTIQCDVECFRDVFKECMGNFIPLQQYRLCDETKRQIECVSRMADKCDMQFKGNAEELKTAIQTVCNGGEVQKRFDEEKACYKTAVNDKKCVEPIHEANSGIESMGDFIRANKKICHLFEPYSNCVEENVEKNCRSASRVVFKSLYNPLRGLSNSLCKQLILLEDEDDKPYSLGWLSVYAFVARMFAFA
;
A
#
# COMPACT_ATOMS: atom_id res chain seq x y z
N MET A 1 -2.23 -23.20 49.09
CA MET A 1 -1.24 -23.35 48.01
C MET A 1 -1.95 -23.79 46.74
N LYS A 2 -1.64 -23.10 45.63
CA LYS A 2 -1.72 -23.52 44.21
C LYS A 2 -3.09 -23.51 43.50
N PHE A 3 -3.25 -22.43 42.73
CA PHE A 3 -4.15 -22.22 41.61
C PHE A 3 -3.97 -23.27 40.50
N LEU A 4 -5.08 -23.74 39.92
CA LEU A 4 -5.13 -24.38 38.61
C LEU A 4 -6.20 -23.67 37.78
N ILE A 5 -5.86 -22.51 37.21
CA ILE A 5 -6.61 -21.94 36.10
C ILE A 5 -5.85 -22.36 34.84
N LEU A 6 -6.26 -23.49 34.28
CA LEU A 6 -5.90 -23.91 32.92
C LEU A 6 -6.59 -22.94 31.95
N PHE A 7 -5.89 -21.86 31.60
CA PHE A 7 -6.29 -21.05 30.45
C PHE A 7 -6.03 -21.88 29.18
N ALA A 8 -7.10 -22.45 28.63
CA ALA A 8 -7.13 -22.91 27.25
C ALA A 8 -6.99 -21.70 26.31
N VAL A 9 -5.75 -21.28 26.05
CA VAL A 9 -5.44 -20.34 24.96
C VAL A 9 -5.19 -21.19 23.71
N VAL A 10 -6.26 -21.76 23.16
CA VAL A 10 -6.23 -22.47 21.88
C VAL A 10 -7.49 -22.05 21.11
N ALA A 11 -7.43 -20.90 20.42
CA ALA A 11 -8.27 -20.57 19.25
C ALA A 11 -8.14 -19.08 18.87
N SER A 12 -6.99 -18.64 18.37
CA SER A 12 -6.91 -17.32 17.70
C SER A 12 -5.87 -17.21 16.58
N PHE A 13 -5.01 -18.21 16.41
CA PHE A 13 -4.12 -18.26 15.24
C PHE A 13 -4.80 -18.82 13.98
N GLY A 14 -5.93 -19.52 14.12
CA GLY A 14 -6.64 -20.13 12.99
C GLY A 14 -7.46 -19.15 12.15
N THR A 15 -7.95 -18.04 12.71
CA THR A 15 -8.80 -17.09 11.98
C THR A 15 -7.98 -16.25 11.01
N ILE A 16 -6.85 -15.68 11.46
CA ILE A 16 -5.98 -14.83 10.64
C ILE A 16 -5.47 -15.57 9.39
N GLN A 17 -5.13 -16.86 9.53
CA GLN A 17 -4.67 -17.66 8.41
C GLN A 17 -5.79 -17.94 7.39
N CYS A 18 -7.02 -18.20 7.87
CA CYS A 18 -8.19 -18.36 6.99
C CYS A 18 -8.53 -17.06 6.24
N ASP A 19 -8.40 -15.91 6.91
CA ASP A 19 -8.68 -14.60 6.30
C ASP A 19 -7.66 -14.27 5.20
N VAL A 20 -6.37 -14.56 5.43
CA VAL A 20 -5.30 -14.38 4.45
C VAL A 20 -5.46 -15.33 3.25
N GLU A 21 -5.83 -16.59 3.49
CA GLU A 21 -6.13 -17.55 2.41
C GLU A 21 -7.34 -17.13 1.58
N CYS A 22 -8.43 -16.69 2.25
CA CYS A 22 -9.58 -16.08 1.59
C CYS A 22 -9.15 -14.92 0.72
N PHE A 23 -8.37 -13.98 1.28
CA PHE A 23 -7.91 -12.79 0.57
C PHE A 23 -7.06 -13.16 -0.63
N ARG A 24 -6.13 -14.12 -0.49
CA ARG A 24 -5.29 -14.61 -1.60
C ARG A 24 -6.13 -15.14 -2.75
N ASP A 25 -7.18 -15.89 -2.45
CA ASP A 25 -8.04 -16.48 -3.48
C ASP A 25 -8.88 -15.43 -4.21
N VAL A 26 -9.43 -14.45 -3.49
CA VAL A 26 -10.23 -13.39 -4.12
C VAL A 26 -9.38 -12.27 -4.73
N PHE A 27 -8.15 -12.05 -4.26
CA PHE A 27 -7.25 -11.02 -4.79
C PHE A 27 -6.80 -11.34 -6.22
N LYS A 28 -6.78 -12.61 -6.61
CA LYS A 28 -6.58 -13.04 -8.01
C LYS A 28 -7.59 -12.37 -8.95
N GLU A 29 -8.82 -12.12 -8.52
CA GLU A 29 -9.82 -11.41 -9.31
C GLU A 29 -9.47 -9.93 -9.53
N CYS A 30 -8.78 -9.32 -8.57
CA CYS A 30 -8.26 -7.96 -8.70
C CYS A 30 -7.10 -7.87 -9.70
N MET A 31 -6.22 -8.88 -9.72
CA MET A 31 -5.07 -8.94 -10.64
C MET A 31 -5.44 -9.46 -12.05
N GLY A 32 -6.44 -10.33 -12.17
CA GLY A 32 -6.85 -10.93 -13.45
C GLY A 32 -7.46 -9.93 -14.45
N ASN A 33 -7.77 -8.71 -14.00
CA ASN A 33 -8.32 -7.63 -14.80
C ASN A 33 -7.30 -6.53 -15.15
N PHE A 34 -6.00 -6.88 -15.26
CA PHE A 34 -4.97 -5.96 -15.75
C PHE A 34 -5.30 -5.51 -17.18
N ILE A 35 -5.75 -4.26 -17.31
CA ILE A 35 -5.98 -3.62 -18.60
C ILE A 35 -4.64 -3.01 -19.09
N PRO A 36 -4.31 -3.09 -20.39
CA PRO A 36 -3.08 -2.49 -20.92
C PRO A 36 -2.96 -1.00 -20.55
N LEU A 37 -1.76 -0.63 -20.08
CA LEU A 37 -1.33 0.69 -19.57
C LEU A 37 -1.53 1.91 -20.50
N GLN A 38 -2.17 1.75 -21.66
CA GLN A 38 -2.11 2.76 -22.73
C GLN A 38 -3.25 3.78 -22.80
N GLN A 39 -4.27 3.76 -21.91
CA GLN A 39 -5.42 4.66 -22.14
C GLN A 39 -6.21 5.20 -20.93
N TYR A 40 -5.76 5.05 -19.68
CA TYR A 40 -6.51 5.59 -18.53
C TYR A 40 -5.85 6.80 -17.85
N ARG A 41 -6.69 7.73 -17.37
CA ARG A 41 -6.29 8.75 -16.42
C ARG A 41 -5.94 8.05 -15.11
N LEU A 42 -4.84 8.43 -14.45
CA LEU A 42 -4.34 7.91 -13.16
C LEU A 42 -5.48 7.56 -12.17
N CYS A 43 -6.49 8.43 -12.10
CA CYS A 43 -7.64 8.29 -11.22
C CYS A 43 -8.57 7.11 -11.49
N ASP A 44 -8.74 6.68 -12.74
CA ASP A 44 -9.69 5.61 -13.08
C ASP A 44 -9.14 4.23 -12.69
N GLU A 45 -7.86 3.99 -12.98
CA GLU A 45 -7.18 2.75 -12.62
C GLU A 45 -7.04 2.62 -11.10
N THR A 46 -6.57 3.68 -10.43
CA THR A 46 -6.41 3.63 -8.97
C THR A 46 -7.74 3.43 -8.27
N LYS A 47 -8.81 4.13 -8.67
CA LYS A 47 -10.16 3.93 -8.10
C LYS A 47 -10.59 2.47 -8.21
N ARG A 48 -10.42 1.87 -9.38
CA ARG A 48 -10.81 0.47 -9.60
C ARG A 48 -9.98 -0.49 -8.76
N GLN A 49 -8.67 -0.29 -8.69
CA GLN A 49 -7.77 -1.14 -7.90
C GLN A 49 -8.11 -1.06 -6.40
N ILE A 50 -8.24 0.15 -5.85
CA ILE A 50 -8.55 0.30 -4.42
C ILE A 50 -9.97 -0.15 -4.08
N GLU A 51 -10.93 0.02 -4.99
CA GLU A 51 -12.28 -0.50 -4.81
C GLU A 51 -12.29 -2.03 -4.75
N CYS A 52 -11.52 -2.68 -5.63
CA CYS A 52 -11.36 -4.12 -5.58
C CYS A 52 -10.71 -4.57 -4.27
N VAL A 53 -9.60 -3.94 -3.87
CA VAL A 53 -8.89 -4.26 -2.61
C VAL A 53 -9.80 -4.05 -1.40
N SER A 54 -10.52 -2.92 -1.31
CA SER A 54 -11.44 -2.65 -0.19
C SER A 54 -12.55 -3.69 -0.12
N ARG A 55 -13.20 -3.99 -1.26
CA ARG A 55 -14.25 -5.01 -1.34
C ARG A 55 -13.75 -6.40 -0.90
N MET A 56 -12.55 -6.78 -1.33
CA MET A 56 -11.98 -8.08 -0.96
C MET A 56 -11.52 -8.13 0.50
N ALA A 57 -10.98 -7.02 1.01
CA ALA A 57 -10.64 -6.89 2.42
C ALA A 57 -11.87 -7.03 3.31
N ASP A 58 -13.00 -6.42 2.92
CA ASP A 58 -14.27 -6.54 3.64
C ASP A 58 -14.84 -7.97 3.56
N LYS A 59 -14.86 -8.56 2.36
CA LYS A 59 -15.36 -9.93 2.13
C LYS A 59 -14.64 -10.99 2.96
N CYS A 60 -13.32 -10.83 3.14
CA CYS A 60 -12.48 -11.75 3.91
C CYS A 60 -12.20 -11.27 5.34
N ASP A 61 -12.95 -10.28 5.84
CA ASP A 61 -12.81 -9.71 7.20
C ASP A 61 -11.37 -9.32 7.58
N MET A 62 -10.60 -8.83 6.61
CA MET A 62 -9.20 -8.48 6.82
C MET A 62 -9.09 -7.35 7.84
N GLN A 63 -8.10 -7.45 8.74
CA GLN A 63 -7.89 -6.39 9.75
C GLN A 63 -7.57 -5.03 9.12
N PHE A 64 -7.05 -5.00 7.89
CA PHE A 64 -6.76 -3.76 7.16
C PHE A 64 -7.95 -3.18 6.37
N LYS A 65 -9.15 -3.77 6.44
CA LYS A 65 -10.32 -3.29 5.68
C LYS A 65 -10.66 -1.82 5.93
N GLY A 66 -10.50 -1.34 7.17
CA GLY A 66 -10.68 0.07 7.51
C GLY A 66 -9.69 0.98 6.75
N ASN A 67 -8.41 0.62 6.74
CA ASN A 67 -7.37 1.36 6.00
C ASN A 67 -7.63 1.34 4.48
N ALA A 68 -8.15 0.24 3.95
CA ALA A 68 -8.52 0.15 2.54
C ALA A 68 -9.69 1.07 2.18
N GLU A 69 -10.71 1.16 3.03
CA GLU A 69 -11.87 2.03 2.83
C GLU A 69 -11.53 3.52 3.01
N GLU A 70 -10.66 3.85 3.97
CA GLU A 70 -10.13 5.21 4.14
C GLU A 70 -9.38 5.67 2.89
N LEU A 71 -8.49 4.81 2.35
CA LEU A 71 -7.75 5.13 1.14
C LEU A 71 -8.67 5.24 -0.09
N LYS A 72 -9.66 4.35 -0.22
CA LYS A 72 -10.67 4.44 -1.27
C LYS A 72 -11.40 5.80 -1.23
N THR A 73 -11.82 6.22 -0.04
CA THR A 73 -12.49 7.52 0.17
C THR A 73 -11.56 8.69 -0.20
N ALA A 74 -10.28 8.63 0.21
CA ALA A 74 -9.31 9.66 -0.12
C ALA A 74 -9.05 9.76 -1.64
N ILE A 75 -8.88 8.62 -2.32
CA ILE A 75 -8.72 8.56 -3.78
C ILE A 75 -9.96 9.11 -4.47
N GLN A 76 -11.16 8.70 -4.05
CA GLN A 76 -12.40 9.25 -4.59
C GLN A 76 -12.46 10.77 -4.44
N THR A 77 -12.05 11.30 -3.28
CA THR A 77 -12.04 12.74 -3.03
C THR A 77 -11.08 13.50 -3.95
N VAL A 78 -9.86 12.97 -4.14
CA VAL A 78 -8.85 13.60 -5.03
C VAL A 78 -9.21 13.44 -6.50
N CYS A 79 -9.99 12.43 -6.86
CA CYS A 79 -10.23 12.05 -8.25
C CYS A 79 -11.67 12.27 -8.76
N ASN A 80 -12.60 12.79 -7.97
CA ASN A 80 -13.99 13.04 -8.37
C ASN A 80 -14.26 14.49 -8.83
N GLY A 81 -13.22 15.26 -9.15
CA GLY A 81 -13.35 16.66 -9.53
C GLY A 81 -13.40 17.62 -8.34
N GLY A 82 -13.70 18.89 -8.65
CA GLY A 82 -13.89 19.93 -7.64
C GLY A 82 -12.59 20.54 -7.11
N GLU A 83 -12.71 21.26 -5.99
CA GLU A 83 -11.63 22.07 -5.42
C GLU A 83 -10.45 21.24 -4.90
N VAL A 84 -10.71 20.05 -4.35
CA VAL A 84 -9.63 19.18 -3.84
C VAL A 84 -8.77 18.66 -5.00
N GLN A 85 -9.40 18.22 -6.09
CA GLN A 85 -8.66 17.77 -7.27
C GLN A 85 -7.82 18.92 -7.85
N LYS A 86 -8.40 20.13 -8.01
CA LYS A 86 -7.65 21.29 -8.54
C LYS A 86 -6.41 21.59 -7.71
N ARG A 87 -6.55 21.62 -6.37
CA ARG A 87 -5.43 21.86 -5.46
C ARG A 87 -4.37 20.76 -5.52
N PHE A 88 -4.80 19.51 -5.65
CA PHE A 88 -3.88 18.39 -5.87
C PHE A 88 -3.12 18.57 -7.18
N ASP A 89 -3.82 18.92 -8.26
CA ASP A 89 -3.25 19.11 -9.59
C ASP A 89 -2.29 20.32 -9.67
N GLU A 90 -2.55 21.39 -8.92
CA GLU A 90 -1.68 22.57 -8.83
C GLU A 90 -0.33 22.25 -8.15
N GLU A 91 -0.35 21.35 -7.17
CA GLU A 91 0.79 21.11 -6.27
C GLU A 91 1.46 19.75 -6.52
N LYS A 92 0.94 18.98 -7.48
CA LYS A 92 1.42 17.64 -7.84
C LYS A 92 2.92 17.56 -8.13
N ALA A 93 3.48 18.59 -8.75
CA ALA A 93 4.91 18.65 -9.05
C ALA A 93 5.76 18.68 -7.76
N CYS A 94 5.27 19.34 -6.71
CA CYS A 94 5.93 19.35 -5.41
C CYS A 94 5.87 17.95 -4.77
N TYR A 95 4.69 17.31 -4.78
CA TYR A 95 4.53 15.96 -4.23
C TYR A 95 5.41 14.95 -4.95
N LYS A 96 5.42 14.99 -6.29
CA LYS A 96 6.28 14.14 -7.12
C LYS A 96 7.75 14.32 -6.77
N THR A 97 8.19 15.55 -6.53
CA THR A 97 9.58 15.84 -6.13
C THR A 97 9.88 15.24 -4.75
N ALA A 98 8.98 15.42 -3.78
CA ALA A 98 9.16 14.89 -2.43
C ALA A 98 9.15 13.35 -2.36
N VAL A 99 8.24 12.70 -3.10
CA VAL A 99 8.11 11.23 -3.18
C VAL A 99 9.32 10.58 -3.88
N ASN A 100 9.93 11.30 -4.84
CA ASN A 100 11.09 10.84 -5.59
C ASN A 100 12.42 11.42 -5.07
N ASP A 101 12.42 12.06 -3.89
CA ASP A 101 13.64 12.62 -3.34
C ASP A 101 14.67 11.51 -3.13
N LYS A 102 15.87 11.72 -3.67
CA LYS A 102 16.92 10.71 -3.71
C LYS A 102 17.20 10.14 -2.32
N LYS A 103 17.23 10.98 -1.28
CA LYS A 103 17.54 10.53 0.09
C LYS A 103 16.48 9.59 0.65
N CYS A 104 15.22 9.78 0.25
CA CYS A 104 14.14 8.90 0.67
C CYS A 104 14.15 7.59 -0.10
N VAL A 105 14.40 7.63 -1.41
CA VAL A 105 14.19 6.47 -2.30
C VAL A 105 15.43 5.58 -2.43
N GLU A 106 16.65 6.10 -2.25
CA GLU A 106 17.89 5.33 -2.45
C GLU A 106 17.92 3.98 -1.69
N PRO A 107 17.53 3.90 -0.40
CA PRO A 107 17.44 2.60 0.29
C PRO A 107 16.45 1.62 -0.35
N ILE A 108 15.35 2.13 -0.92
CA ILE A 108 14.36 1.32 -1.64
C ILE A 108 14.92 0.81 -2.97
N HIS A 109 15.66 1.65 -3.69
CA HIS A 109 16.34 1.26 -4.93
C HIS A 109 17.40 0.19 -4.68
N GLU A 110 18.19 0.33 -3.61
CA GLU A 110 19.16 -0.67 -3.20
C GLU A 110 18.48 -2.00 -2.85
N ALA A 111 17.35 -1.97 -2.14
CA ALA A 111 16.57 -3.17 -1.82
C ALA A 111 16.03 -3.89 -3.07
N ASN A 112 15.77 -3.16 -4.16
CA ASN A 112 15.32 -3.69 -5.45
C ASN A 112 16.47 -4.02 -6.43
N SER A 113 17.73 -3.84 -6.04
CA SER A 113 18.86 -4.14 -6.90
C SER A 113 19.08 -5.65 -7.03
N GLY A 114 19.43 -6.11 -8.24
CA GLY A 114 19.80 -7.51 -8.49
C GLY A 114 18.64 -8.52 -8.40
N ILE A 115 17.41 -8.12 -8.70
CA ILE A 115 16.27 -9.05 -8.80
C ILE A 115 16.38 -9.87 -10.09
N GLU A 116 16.59 -11.19 -9.95
CA GLU A 116 16.68 -12.12 -11.09
C GLU A 116 15.55 -13.15 -11.08
N SER A 117 14.87 -13.35 -9.94
CA SER A 117 13.80 -14.33 -9.78
C SER A 117 12.58 -13.77 -9.02
N MET A 118 11.48 -14.52 -9.03
CA MET A 118 10.27 -14.21 -8.26
C MET A 118 10.53 -14.27 -6.74
N GLY A 119 11.35 -15.21 -6.28
CA GLY A 119 11.79 -15.28 -4.88
C GLY A 119 12.61 -14.06 -4.46
N ASP A 120 13.48 -13.56 -5.34
CA ASP A 120 14.24 -12.32 -5.08
C ASP A 120 13.32 -11.10 -4.97
N PHE A 121 12.27 -11.04 -5.80
CA PHE A 121 11.27 -9.98 -5.71
C PHE A 121 10.52 -9.98 -4.39
N ILE A 122 10.09 -11.15 -3.90
CA ILE A 122 9.43 -11.28 -2.59
C ILE A 122 10.40 -10.85 -1.47
N ARG A 123 11.65 -11.30 -1.52
CA ARG A 123 12.70 -10.89 -0.57
C ARG A 123 12.93 -9.38 -0.58
N ALA A 124 12.96 -8.76 -1.75
CA ALA A 124 13.08 -7.31 -1.91
C ALA A 124 11.87 -6.58 -1.32
N ASN A 125 10.64 -7.02 -1.62
CA ASN A 125 9.43 -6.41 -1.05
C ASN A 125 9.38 -6.53 0.48
N LYS A 126 9.83 -7.65 1.06
CA LYS A 126 9.96 -7.78 2.52
C LYS A 126 10.96 -6.77 3.09
N LYS A 127 12.14 -6.59 2.47
CA LYS A 127 13.09 -5.54 2.87
C LYS A 127 12.45 -4.15 2.78
N ILE A 128 11.75 -3.88 1.69
CA ILE A 128 11.01 -2.62 1.49
C ILE A 128 9.98 -2.40 2.60
N CYS A 129 9.28 -3.44 3.07
CA CYS A 129 8.35 -3.31 4.18
C CYS A 129 9.01 -2.82 5.48
N HIS A 130 10.28 -3.15 5.72
CA HIS A 130 11.05 -2.60 6.85
C HIS A 130 11.54 -1.17 6.59
N LEU A 131 11.74 -0.79 5.33
CA LEU A 131 12.20 0.54 4.91
C LEU A 131 11.05 1.53 4.68
N PHE A 132 9.80 1.05 4.58
CA PHE A 132 8.66 1.84 4.16
C PHE A 132 8.31 2.95 5.16
N GLU A 133 8.45 2.68 6.46
CA GLU A 133 8.20 3.68 7.50
C GLU A 133 9.27 4.80 7.48
N PRO A 134 10.59 4.51 7.48
CA PRO A 134 11.62 5.51 7.22
C PRO A 134 11.41 6.31 5.93
N TYR A 135 11.09 5.63 4.83
CA TYR A 135 10.75 6.27 3.55
C TYR A 135 9.58 7.24 3.71
N SER A 136 8.51 6.79 4.35
CA SER A 136 7.29 7.59 4.52
C SER A 136 7.52 8.83 5.36
N ASN A 137 8.30 8.72 6.44
CA ASN A 137 8.68 9.87 7.26
C ASN A 137 9.53 10.87 6.46
N CYS A 138 10.49 10.38 5.67
CA CYS A 138 11.33 11.22 4.81
C CYS A 138 10.50 12.01 3.77
N VAL A 139 9.54 11.34 3.12
CA VAL A 139 8.64 12.00 2.16
C VAL A 139 7.78 13.05 2.85
N GLU A 140 7.21 12.73 4.01
CA GLU A 140 6.37 13.68 4.76
C GLU A 140 7.18 14.93 5.18
N GLU A 141 8.39 14.75 5.70
CA GLU A 141 9.30 15.86 6.00
C GLU A 141 9.63 16.72 4.77
N ASN A 142 9.84 16.10 3.61
CA ASN A 142 10.13 16.83 2.38
C ASN A 142 8.93 17.64 1.89
N VAL A 143 7.70 17.12 2.03
CA VAL A 143 6.48 17.88 1.74
C VAL A 143 6.31 19.03 2.73
N GLU A 144 6.59 18.81 4.01
CA GLU A 144 6.52 19.84 5.04
C GLU A 144 7.55 20.95 4.86
N LYS A 145 8.75 20.63 4.37
CA LYS A 145 9.80 21.63 4.14
C LYS A 145 9.58 22.40 2.84
N ASN A 146 9.16 21.72 1.78
CA ASN A 146 9.24 22.26 0.42
C ASN A 146 7.88 22.64 -0.21
N CYS A 147 6.76 22.09 0.26
CA CYS A 147 5.44 22.38 -0.29
C CYS A 147 4.66 23.41 0.55
N ARG A 148 3.72 24.11 -0.10
CA ARG A 148 2.88 25.13 0.54
C ARG A 148 1.94 24.50 1.59
N SER A 149 1.46 25.31 2.54
CA SER A 149 0.65 24.84 3.66
C SER A 149 -0.65 24.14 3.22
N ALA A 150 -1.37 24.70 2.26
CA ALA A 150 -2.56 24.07 1.67
C ALA A 150 -2.23 22.73 0.98
N SER A 151 -1.05 22.64 0.36
CA SER A 151 -0.55 21.43 -0.27
C SER A 151 -0.28 20.32 0.74
N ARG A 152 0.15 20.65 1.96
CA ARG A 152 0.38 19.66 3.03
C ARG A 152 -0.90 18.99 3.46
N VAL A 153 -2.00 19.74 3.61
CA VAL A 153 -3.30 19.19 4.02
C VAL A 153 -3.82 18.21 2.97
N VAL A 154 -3.81 18.63 1.70
CA VAL A 154 -4.25 17.78 0.58
C VAL A 154 -3.35 16.54 0.46
N PHE A 155 -2.03 16.71 0.57
CA PHE A 155 -1.09 15.58 0.56
C PHE A 155 -1.39 14.59 1.68
N LYS A 156 -1.45 15.03 2.94
CA LYS A 156 -1.70 14.15 4.09
C LYS A 156 -3.05 13.44 4.01
N SER A 157 -4.07 14.09 3.43
CA SER A 157 -5.39 13.47 3.24
C SER A 157 -5.37 12.22 2.35
N LEU A 158 -4.40 12.14 1.42
CA LEU A 158 -4.19 10.97 0.57
C LEU A 158 -3.07 10.07 1.09
N TYR A 159 -1.97 10.66 1.54
CA TYR A 159 -0.76 9.95 1.91
C TYR A 159 -0.90 9.19 3.23
N ASN A 160 -1.65 9.69 4.20
CA ASN A 160 -1.80 9.01 5.49
C ASN A 160 -2.60 7.70 5.35
N PRO A 161 -3.78 7.69 4.67
CA PRO A 161 -4.48 6.43 4.40
C PRO A 161 -3.64 5.45 3.58
N LEU A 162 -2.88 5.96 2.61
CA LEU A 162 -1.97 5.18 1.79
C LEU A 162 -0.87 4.50 2.64
N ARG A 163 -0.23 5.27 3.52
CA ARG A 163 0.76 4.75 4.48
C ARG A 163 0.14 3.72 5.41
N GLY A 164 -1.06 3.98 5.94
CA GLY A 164 -1.79 3.07 6.81
C GLY A 164 -2.09 1.72 6.16
N LEU A 165 -2.58 1.74 4.91
CA LEU A 165 -2.82 0.54 4.13
C LEU A 165 -1.51 -0.20 3.84
N SER A 166 -0.50 0.48 3.32
CA SER A 166 0.80 -0.11 3.00
C SER A 166 1.46 -0.79 4.21
N ASN A 167 1.45 -0.14 5.38
CA ASN A 167 1.96 -0.72 6.62
C ASN A 167 1.18 -1.99 7.02
N SER A 168 -0.12 -2.02 6.75
CA SER A 168 -0.96 -3.18 7.07
C SER A 168 -0.72 -4.33 6.10
N LEU A 169 -0.63 -4.06 4.79
CA LEU A 169 -0.28 -5.05 3.76
C LEU A 169 1.09 -5.67 4.05
N CYS A 170 2.06 -4.86 4.47
CA CYS A 170 3.36 -5.34 4.89
C CYS A 170 3.28 -6.34 6.05
N LYS A 171 2.59 -5.97 7.13
CA LYS A 171 2.51 -6.80 8.34
C LYS A 171 1.67 -8.06 8.18
N GLN A 172 0.56 -7.96 7.45
CA GLN A 172 -0.45 -9.01 7.40
C GLN A 172 -0.30 -9.93 6.19
N LEU A 173 0.37 -9.48 5.12
CA LEU A 173 0.50 -10.24 3.88
C LEU A 173 1.98 -10.46 3.52
N ILE A 174 2.72 -9.40 3.18
CA ILE A 174 4.03 -9.51 2.52
C ILE A 174 5.07 -10.17 3.42
N LEU A 175 5.16 -9.77 4.70
CA LEU A 175 6.15 -10.32 5.64
C LEU A 175 5.89 -11.79 6.01
N LEU A 176 4.65 -12.28 5.81
CA LEU A 176 4.24 -13.63 6.16
C LEU A 176 4.38 -14.64 5.01
N GLU A 177 4.68 -14.17 3.80
CA GLU A 177 4.77 -15.03 2.61
C GLU A 177 6.09 -15.78 2.57
N ASP A 178 6.10 -17.01 2.06
CA ASP A 178 7.33 -17.72 1.76
C ASP A 178 8.06 -17.07 0.58
N GLU A 179 9.39 -17.23 0.52
CA GLU A 179 10.20 -16.76 -0.61
C GLU A 179 10.21 -17.75 -1.78
N ASP A 180 9.30 -18.74 -1.75
CA ASP A 180 9.13 -19.72 -2.80
C ASP A 180 8.50 -19.08 -4.03
N ASP A 181 8.90 -19.59 -5.19
CA ASP A 181 8.37 -19.18 -6.48
C ASP A 181 6.96 -19.74 -6.70
N LYS A 182 5.96 -19.07 -6.10
CA LYS A 182 4.54 -19.45 -6.16
C LYS A 182 3.74 -18.42 -6.97
N PRO A 183 2.95 -18.85 -7.97
CA PRO A 183 2.07 -17.94 -8.70
C PRO A 183 1.06 -17.31 -7.74
N TYR A 184 0.83 -16.00 -7.89
CA TYR A 184 -0.08 -15.20 -7.07
C TYR A 184 0.30 -15.10 -5.58
N SER A 185 1.58 -15.23 -5.24
CA SER A 185 2.06 -14.88 -3.89
C SER A 185 1.68 -13.45 -3.54
N LEU A 186 1.17 -13.22 -2.32
CA LEU A 186 0.89 -11.87 -1.84
C LEU A 186 2.17 -11.06 -1.58
N GLY A 187 3.34 -11.73 -1.59
CA GLY A 187 4.66 -11.10 -1.57
C GLY A 187 4.95 -10.30 -2.85
N TRP A 188 4.07 -10.41 -3.86
CA TRP A 188 4.14 -9.63 -5.08
C TRP A 188 3.59 -8.20 -4.93
N LEU A 189 2.85 -7.95 -3.85
CA LEU A 189 2.35 -6.62 -3.55
C LEU A 189 3.54 -5.69 -3.27
N SER A 190 3.74 -4.70 -4.14
CA SER A 190 4.74 -3.66 -3.92
C SER A 190 4.09 -2.41 -3.36
N VAL A 191 4.19 -2.25 -2.04
CA VAL A 191 3.69 -1.05 -1.34
C VAL A 191 4.36 0.23 -1.84
N TYR A 192 5.66 0.16 -2.16
CA TYR A 192 6.39 1.28 -2.75
C TYR A 192 5.90 1.60 -4.16
N ALA A 193 5.73 0.59 -5.04
CA ALA A 193 5.26 0.85 -6.40
C ALA A 193 3.86 1.48 -6.40
N PHE A 194 2.99 1.10 -5.47
CA PHE A 194 1.67 1.70 -5.32
C PHE A 194 1.77 3.19 -4.92
N VAL A 195 2.63 3.54 -3.95
CA VAL A 195 2.89 4.95 -3.59
C VAL A 195 3.52 5.72 -4.75
N ALA A 196 4.57 5.18 -5.35
CA ALA A 196 5.25 5.81 -6.47
C ALA A 196 4.27 6.07 -7.61
N ARG A 197 3.43 5.11 -8.01
CA ARG A 197 2.43 5.29 -9.07
C ARG A 197 1.44 6.40 -8.76
N MET A 198 0.95 6.48 -7.52
CA MET A 198 -0.01 7.52 -7.11
C MET A 198 0.51 8.95 -7.29
N PHE A 199 1.81 9.16 -7.18
CA PHE A 199 2.41 10.50 -7.26
C PHE A 199 3.34 10.69 -8.47
N ALA A 200 3.69 9.62 -9.20
CA ALA A 200 4.57 9.68 -10.38
C ALA A 200 3.85 10.12 -11.66
N PHE A 201 2.56 9.77 -11.81
CA PHE A 201 1.72 10.21 -12.92
C PHE A 201 0.89 11.47 -12.61
N ALA A 202 1.08 12.04 -11.42
CA ALA A 202 0.62 13.38 -11.11
C ALA A 202 1.53 14.38 -11.85
#